data_AF-A0A7G3ZYA1-F1
#
_entry.id   AF-A0A7G3ZYA1-F1
#
_cell.length_a   1.000
_cell.length_b   1.000
_cell.length_c   1.000
_cell.angle_alpha   90.00
_cell.angle_beta   90.00
_cell.angle_gamma   90.00
#
_symmetry.space_group_name_H-M   'P 1'
#
loop_
_entity.id
_entity.type
_entity.pdbx_description
1 polymer ?
#
loop_
_entity_poly.entity_id
_entity_poly.type
_entity_poly.pdbx_seq_one_letter_code
_entity_poly.pdbx_strand_id
1 'polypeptide(L)'
;MGKSKIGLIKHTFFNDSFKKNDFSFKEETFRLDQLKYEFSSLYQVLISNKSQWTEENLIVLYMYFLCDLLISYYHLDYVGSDLEKLKQCRKKVEAFYKIDPIQEKQKSIAGFSEFIREEVETSIRDFLSSLIRISKLRQYIGTINTRRSQFSYSRGLANYAIIYLQKGSISELIQEINKVFGNKYSFIEGINFLNKSREAITDLGISLYALRFFINLTLMIKHIVESAMSDELSTRKVLKQEMEKRGFTMANDLVWAVVGLLTTYDKFFHVAETAVPLITLAFLTFDTLLLLAQWIFEASLHHGRMLELQEQLKEATVPEQAVIQRQIDVLNDEWEAQSTYFAINVLGANIIATCFAVSLLCTGPLALAGLALFSMLGNAFYNTSEEYKKYQKSSIAVRRELANGAILDDEHHHQLLRRLNEVCNRNYCEFWKGLAFNVGGVAFIITAAVASWPVAVGLTLIYGAYRLNNAYQKQLHNQEEEPQDIYRLLNLEQSNKPFLEFAF
;
A
#
# COMPACT_ATOMS: atom_id res chain seq x y z
N MET A 1 21.61 1.92 21.99
CA MET A 1 20.63 3.00 21.74
C MET A 1 19.88 3.23 23.03
N GLY A 2 19.43 4.44 23.35
CA GLY A 2 18.61 4.65 24.55
C GLY A 2 17.24 3.97 24.37
N LYS A 3 16.67 3.41 25.44
CA LYS A 3 15.32 2.85 25.42
C LYS A 3 14.33 3.89 24.94
N SER A 4 13.47 3.51 24.00
CA SER A 4 12.40 4.37 23.52
C SER A 4 11.43 4.70 24.66
N LYS A 5 10.75 5.85 24.58
CA LYS A 5 9.76 6.20 25.61
C LYS A 5 8.56 5.27 25.63
N ILE A 6 8.13 4.79 24.47
CA ILE A 6 7.01 3.82 24.37
C ILE A 6 7.41 2.46 24.96
N GLY A 7 8.63 1.98 24.69
CA GLY A 7 9.13 0.73 25.30
C GLY A 7 9.27 0.81 26.81
N LEU A 8 9.70 1.96 27.35
CA LEU A 8 9.72 2.21 28.80
C LEU A 8 8.31 2.19 29.39
N ILE A 9 7.34 2.83 28.73
CA ILE A 9 5.94 2.83 29.19
C ILE A 9 5.40 1.40 29.23
N LYS A 10 5.61 0.62 28.17
CA LYS A 10 5.25 -0.80 28.12
C LYS A 10 5.75 -1.58 29.34
N HIS A 11 7.06 -1.53 29.61
CA HIS A 11 7.66 -2.21 30.76
C HIS A 11 7.03 -1.78 32.09
N THR A 12 6.66 -0.50 32.24
CA THR A 12 6.00 -0.04 33.46
C THR A 12 4.56 -0.57 33.62
N PHE A 13 3.83 -0.78 32.51
CA PHE A 13 2.53 -1.45 32.54
C PHE A 13 2.66 -2.92 32.95
N PHE A 14 3.64 -3.66 32.41
CA PHE A 14 3.83 -5.08 32.73
C PHE A 14 4.44 -5.34 34.11
N ASN A 15 5.12 -4.34 34.70
CA ASN A 15 5.71 -4.44 36.04
C ASN A 15 4.84 -3.79 37.14
N ASP A 16 3.58 -3.43 36.86
CA ASP A 16 2.67 -2.74 37.80
C ASP A 16 3.27 -1.48 38.46
N SER A 17 4.24 -0.87 37.79
CA SER A 17 5.00 0.29 38.29
C SER A 17 4.64 1.57 37.55
N PHE A 18 3.59 1.53 36.72
CA PHE A 18 3.14 2.68 35.95
C PHE A 18 2.75 3.83 36.89
N LYS A 19 3.59 4.85 36.90
CA LYS A 19 3.29 6.16 37.48
C LYS A 19 2.95 7.09 36.32
N LYS A 20 1.94 7.93 36.52
CA LYS A 20 1.55 8.98 35.57
C LYS A 20 2.78 9.85 35.29
N ASN A 21 3.37 9.66 34.12
CA ASN A 21 4.44 10.51 33.61
C ASN A 21 3.84 11.56 32.69
N ASP A 22 4.26 12.80 32.83
CA ASP A 22 3.98 13.83 31.84
C ASP A 22 4.63 13.40 30.52
N PHE A 23 3.79 13.13 29.53
CA PHE A 23 4.20 12.67 28.21
C PHE A 23 4.17 13.84 27.25
N SER A 24 5.32 14.22 26.67
CA SER A 24 5.38 15.24 25.63
C SER A 24 5.79 14.66 24.30
N PHE A 25 5.07 15.01 23.24
CA PHE A 25 5.41 14.63 21.86
C PHE A 25 6.71 15.30 21.36
N LYS A 26 7.19 16.35 22.04
CA LYS A 26 8.45 17.05 21.72
C LYS A 26 9.70 16.25 22.10
N GLU A 27 9.62 15.36 23.08
CA GLU A 27 10.78 14.63 23.63
C GLU A 27 11.53 13.83 22.58
N GLU A 28 12.85 13.95 22.46
CA GLU A 28 13.64 13.31 21.39
C GLU A 28 13.40 11.80 21.24
N THR A 29 13.13 11.11 22.34
CA THR A 29 12.86 9.67 22.41
C THR A 29 11.49 9.26 21.87
N PHE A 30 10.56 10.21 21.64
CA PHE A 30 9.26 9.94 21.04
C PHE A 30 9.36 9.81 19.51
N ARG A 31 8.82 8.69 19.01
CA ARG A 31 8.69 8.36 17.60
C ARG A 31 7.26 7.91 17.26
N LEU A 32 6.59 8.64 16.37
CA LEU A 32 5.23 8.31 15.95
C LEU A 32 5.15 6.94 15.26
N ASP A 33 6.11 6.62 14.40
CA ASP A 33 6.13 5.37 13.65
C ASP A 33 6.21 4.15 14.58
N GLN A 34 6.90 4.32 15.71
CA GLN A 34 6.97 3.32 16.76
C GLN A 34 5.65 3.19 17.53
N LEU A 35 5.01 4.30 17.90
CA LEU A 35 3.69 4.27 18.55
C LEU A 35 2.63 3.61 17.66
N LYS A 36 2.63 3.90 16.35
CA LYS A 36 1.73 3.24 15.39
C LYS A 36 1.95 1.73 15.34
N TYR A 37 3.22 1.31 15.28
CA TYR A 37 3.59 -0.09 15.24
C TYR A 37 3.21 -0.82 16.54
N GLU A 38 3.51 -0.23 17.70
CA GLU A 38 3.17 -0.82 18.99
C GLU A 38 1.65 -1.03 19.10
N PHE A 39 0.87 -0.01 18.74
CA PHE A 39 -0.59 -0.11 18.68
C PHE A 39 -1.06 -1.21 17.71
N SER A 40 -0.58 -1.21 16.46
CA SER A 40 -1.07 -2.15 15.45
C SER A 40 -0.70 -3.59 15.74
N SER A 41 0.53 -3.82 16.23
CA SER A 41 1.01 -5.15 16.59
C SER A 41 0.31 -5.68 17.83
N LEU A 42 0.15 -4.86 18.88
CA LEU A 42 -0.56 -5.25 20.09
C LEU A 42 -2.04 -5.54 19.81
N TYR A 43 -2.68 -4.74 18.95
CA TYR A 43 -4.05 -4.98 18.52
C TYR A 43 -4.22 -6.35 17.84
N GLN A 44 -3.30 -6.75 16.96
CA GLN A 44 -3.33 -8.06 16.30
C GLN A 44 -3.18 -9.20 17.32
N VAL A 45 -2.25 -9.07 18.27
CA VAL A 45 -2.06 -10.06 19.36
C VAL A 45 -3.31 -10.13 20.24
N LEU A 46 -3.90 -9.00 20.59
CA LEU A 46 -5.06 -8.94 21.49
C LEU A 46 -6.30 -9.60 20.87
N ILE A 47 -6.59 -9.33 19.59
CA ILE A 47 -7.71 -9.98 18.90
C ILE A 47 -7.46 -11.48 18.70
N SER A 48 -6.22 -11.90 18.47
CA SER A 48 -5.87 -13.32 18.34
C SER A 48 -5.94 -14.08 19.67
N ASN A 49 -6.22 -13.41 20.79
CA ASN A 49 -6.20 -14.04 22.11
C ASN A 49 -7.40 -13.62 22.96
N LYS A 50 -8.54 -13.31 22.32
CA LYS A 50 -9.75 -12.78 22.98
C LYS A 50 -10.18 -13.56 24.22
N SER A 51 -10.11 -14.89 24.19
CA SER A 51 -10.52 -15.76 25.29
C SER A 51 -9.60 -15.72 26.52
N GLN A 52 -8.38 -15.18 26.36
CA GLN A 52 -7.36 -15.13 27.42
C GLN A 52 -7.37 -13.81 28.20
N TRP A 53 -8.14 -12.80 27.75
CA TRP A 53 -8.09 -11.45 28.30
C TRP A 53 -9.39 -11.05 29.00
N THR A 54 -9.26 -10.54 30.23
CA THR A 54 -10.34 -9.92 31.01
C THR A 54 -10.16 -8.40 31.07
N GLU A 55 -11.18 -7.67 31.53
CA GLU A 55 -11.18 -6.19 31.69
C GLU A 55 -10.00 -5.66 32.52
N GLU A 56 -9.58 -6.42 33.52
CA GLU A 56 -8.52 -6.05 34.45
C GLU A 56 -7.12 -6.39 33.90
N ASN A 57 -7.03 -6.92 32.69
CA ASN A 57 -5.74 -7.32 32.12
C ASN A 57 -4.92 -6.10 31.69
N LEU A 58 -3.69 -6.01 32.18
CA LEU A 58 -2.73 -4.93 31.91
C LEU A 58 -2.50 -4.69 30.41
N ILE A 59 -2.60 -5.74 29.58
CA ILE A 59 -2.45 -5.65 28.12
C ILE A 59 -3.61 -4.88 27.49
N VAL A 60 -4.84 -5.11 27.96
CA VAL A 60 -6.03 -4.38 27.50
C VAL A 60 -5.92 -2.91 27.89
N LEU A 61 -5.56 -2.62 29.14
CA LEU A 61 -5.34 -1.25 29.63
C LEU A 61 -4.22 -0.53 28.86
N TYR A 62 -3.12 -1.21 28.58
CA TYR A 62 -2.02 -0.67 27.78
C TYR A 62 -2.46 -0.38 26.34
N MET A 63 -3.27 -1.26 25.73
CA MET A 63 -3.86 -1.02 24.41
C MET A 63 -4.75 0.24 24.38
N TYR A 64 -5.56 0.47 25.43
CA TYR A 64 -6.32 1.71 25.57
C TYR A 64 -5.42 2.93 25.65
N PHE A 65 -4.39 2.87 26.50
CA PHE A 65 -3.41 3.94 26.62
C PHE A 65 -2.77 4.29 25.27
N LEU A 66 -2.35 3.29 24.49
CA LEU A 66 -1.79 3.51 23.15
C LEU A 66 -2.81 4.11 22.19
N CYS A 67 -4.07 3.67 22.26
CA CYS A 67 -5.15 4.22 21.43
C CYS A 67 -5.40 5.69 21.74
N ASP A 68 -5.51 6.05 23.02
CA ASP A 68 -5.72 7.43 23.45
C ASP A 68 -4.51 8.31 23.14
N LEU A 69 -3.30 7.78 23.31
CA LEU A 69 -2.08 8.50 22.96
C LEU A 69 -2.00 8.78 21.46
N LEU A 70 -2.38 7.82 20.62
CA LEU A 70 -2.51 8.03 19.18
C LEU A 70 -3.60 9.04 18.86
N ILE A 71 -4.80 8.91 19.43
CA ILE A 71 -5.89 9.87 19.22
C ILE A 71 -5.44 11.30 19.56
N SER A 72 -4.72 11.46 20.66
CA SER A 72 -4.20 12.75 21.13
C SER A 72 -3.14 13.31 20.18
N TYR A 73 -2.20 12.47 19.73
CA TYR A 73 -1.22 12.87 18.72
C TYR A 73 -1.90 13.26 17.40
N TYR A 74 -2.81 12.43 16.91
CA TYR A 74 -3.54 12.66 15.66
C TYR A 74 -4.47 13.87 15.75
N HIS A 75 -4.95 14.25 16.95
CA HIS A 75 -5.69 15.48 17.16
C HIS A 75 -4.83 16.73 16.94
N LEU A 76 -3.59 16.71 17.41
CA LEU A 76 -2.65 17.83 17.29
C LEU A 76 -2.02 17.93 15.90
N ASP A 77 -1.74 16.78 15.27
CA ASP A 77 -0.87 16.71 14.09
C ASP A 77 -1.62 16.32 12.79
N TYR A 78 -2.84 15.74 12.82
CA TYR A 78 -3.26 14.89 11.68
C TYR A 78 -4.76 14.62 11.37
N VAL A 79 -4.96 13.95 10.23
CA VAL A 79 -6.15 13.74 9.37
C VAL A 79 -7.32 12.97 10.02
N GLY A 80 -8.53 13.54 10.00
CA GLY A 80 -9.69 12.91 10.67
C GLY A 80 -10.21 11.59 10.14
N SER A 81 -9.78 11.10 8.97
CA SER A 81 -10.10 9.73 8.56
C SER A 81 -9.36 8.67 9.38
N ASP A 82 -8.11 8.96 9.78
CA ASP A 82 -7.34 8.07 10.65
C ASP A 82 -7.84 8.17 12.09
N LEU A 83 -8.22 9.38 12.52
CA LEU A 83 -8.88 9.62 13.81
C LEU A 83 -10.20 8.85 13.93
N GLU A 84 -11.05 8.86 12.90
CA GLU A 84 -12.33 8.14 12.92
C GLU A 84 -12.13 6.63 12.98
N LYS A 85 -11.14 6.10 12.25
CA LYS A 85 -10.75 4.68 12.35
C LYS A 85 -10.26 4.32 13.75
N LEU A 86 -9.45 5.18 14.38
CA LEU A 86 -8.97 4.97 15.75
C LEU A 86 -10.13 5.03 16.75
N LYS A 87 -11.06 5.98 16.61
CA LYS A 87 -12.29 6.05 17.43
C LYS A 87 -13.17 4.81 17.26
N GLN A 88 -13.31 4.30 16.04
CA GLN A 88 -14.03 3.05 15.79
C GLN A 88 -13.30 1.85 16.38
N CYS A 89 -11.96 1.80 16.28
CA CYS A 89 -11.15 0.77 16.91
C CYS A 89 -11.34 0.77 18.43
N ARG A 90 -11.27 1.95 19.06
CA ARG A 90 -11.56 2.13 20.49
C ARG A 90 -12.93 1.58 20.86
N LYS A 91 -14.00 1.97 20.15
CA LYS A 91 -15.35 1.43 20.37
C LYS A 91 -15.42 -0.10 20.22
N LYS A 92 -14.69 -0.67 19.27
CA LYS A 92 -14.62 -2.14 19.10
C LYS A 92 -13.95 -2.80 20.30
N VAL A 93 -12.83 -2.27 20.79
CA VAL A 93 -12.16 -2.77 21.99
C VAL A 93 -13.07 -2.62 23.22
N GLU A 94 -13.78 -1.49 23.37
CA GLU A 94 -14.76 -1.25 24.45
C GLU A 94 -15.89 -2.27 24.43
N ALA A 95 -16.45 -2.52 23.25
CA ALA A 95 -17.50 -3.51 23.06
C ALA A 95 -17.02 -4.95 23.33
N PHE A 96 -15.79 -5.30 22.95
CA PHE A 96 -15.27 -6.66 23.14
C PHE A 96 -14.97 -6.98 24.60
N TYR A 97 -14.46 -6.01 25.35
CA TYR A 97 -14.03 -6.23 26.72
C TYR A 97 -15.04 -5.72 27.75
N LYS A 98 -16.20 -5.16 27.38
CA LYS A 98 -17.27 -4.74 28.33
C LYS A 98 -16.82 -3.80 29.46
N ILE A 99 -15.76 -3.03 29.24
CA ILE A 99 -15.29 -2.05 30.22
C ILE A 99 -16.44 -1.10 30.54
N ASP A 100 -16.92 -1.17 31.78
CA ASP A 100 -18.03 -0.38 32.25
C ASP A 100 -17.58 1.10 32.31
N PRO A 101 -18.21 2.04 31.56
CA PRO A 101 -17.83 3.45 31.57
C PRO A 101 -17.99 4.10 32.96
N ILE A 102 -18.55 3.36 33.92
CA ILE A 102 -18.79 3.79 35.30
C ILE A 102 -17.58 3.51 36.20
N GLN A 103 -16.71 2.55 35.89
CA GLN A 103 -15.42 2.38 36.59
C GLN A 103 -14.31 3.32 36.05
N GLU A 104 -14.45 3.86 34.84
CA GLU A 104 -13.57 4.91 34.29
C GLU A 104 -13.51 6.14 35.22
N LYS A 105 -14.62 6.51 35.88
CA LYS A 105 -14.66 7.71 36.73
C LYS A 105 -13.77 7.67 37.97
N GLN A 106 -13.26 6.50 38.37
CA GLN A 106 -12.44 6.38 39.58
C GLN A 106 -11.04 5.82 39.35
N LYS A 107 -10.73 5.31 38.15
CA LYS A 107 -9.38 4.81 37.81
C LYS A 107 -8.78 5.37 36.51
N SER A 108 -9.55 5.96 35.58
CA SER A 108 -8.97 6.58 34.39
C SER A 108 -9.00 8.12 34.48
N ILE A 109 -7.80 8.68 34.66
CA ILE A 109 -7.35 9.93 33.99
C ILE A 109 -8.40 11.05 33.93
N ALA A 110 -8.88 11.51 35.10
CA ALA A 110 -9.84 12.61 35.22
C ALA A 110 -9.32 14.00 34.77
N GLY A 111 -8.09 14.11 34.26
CA GLY A 111 -7.51 15.40 33.83
C GLY A 111 -7.27 15.54 32.33
N PHE A 112 -7.33 14.46 31.55
CA PHE A 112 -6.95 14.48 30.12
C PHE A 112 -8.16 14.33 29.19
N SER A 113 -9.21 13.66 29.66
CA SER A 113 -10.45 13.38 28.91
C SER A 113 -11.37 14.60 28.75
N GLU A 114 -11.47 15.44 29.79
CA GLU A 114 -12.42 16.57 29.81
C GLU A 114 -11.96 17.73 28.91
N PHE A 115 -10.65 18.01 28.88
CA PHE A 115 -10.05 19.01 28.00
C PHE A 115 -10.17 18.65 26.51
N ILE A 116 -10.04 17.37 26.18
CA ILE A 116 -10.18 16.88 24.81
C ILE A 116 -11.65 16.92 24.35
N ARG A 117 -12.65 16.80 25.24
CA ARG A 117 -14.04 16.59 24.80
C ARG A 117 -14.74 17.85 24.28
N GLU A 118 -14.49 19.02 24.85
CA GLU A 118 -15.20 20.26 24.48
C GLU A 118 -14.57 20.99 23.29
N GLU A 119 -13.26 20.87 23.09
CA GLU A 119 -12.55 21.50 21.97
C GLU A 119 -12.68 20.69 20.66
N VAL A 120 -12.98 19.39 20.79
CA VAL A 120 -13.16 18.41 19.69
C VAL A 120 -14.46 18.60 18.90
N GLU A 121 -15.53 19.13 19.48
CA GLU A 121 -16.86 19.03 18.85
C GLU A 121 -17.15 20.15 17.85
N THR A 122 -16.53 21.33 17.99
CA THR A 122 -16.89 22.54 17.23
C THR A 122 -15.90 22.89 16.11
N SER A 123 -14.60 22.62 16.27
CA SER A 123 -13.58 22.98 15.25
C SER A 123 -13.39 21.92 14.15
N ILE A 124 -13.77 20.67 14.44
CA ILE A 124 -13.45 19.50 13.62
C ILE A 124 -14.38 19.34 12.39
N ARG A 125 -15.66 19.67 12.51
CA ARG A 125 -16.67 19.23 11.53
C ARG A 125 -16.50 19.84 10.12
N ASP A 126 -16.11 21.11 10.04
CA ASP A 126 -15.95 21.81 8.77
C ASP A 126 -14.59 21.53 8.11
N PHE A 127 -13.54 21.40 8.92
CA PHE A 127 -12.17 21.14 8.46
C PHE A 127 -12.00 19.71 7.92
N LEU A 128 -12.61 18.72 8.58
CA LEU A 128 -12.54 17.31 8.16
C LEU A 128 -13.13 17.06 6.77
N SER A 129 -14.21 17.77 6.43
CA SER A 129 -14.89 17.60 5.14
C SER A 129 -14.00 17.97 3.95
N SER A 130 -13.14 18.98 4.11
CA SER A 130 -12.22 19.46 3.07
C SER A 130 -11.00 18.54 2.88
N LEU A 131 -10.45 18.00 3.96
CA LEU A 131 -9.27 17.13 3.90
C LEU A 131 -9.57 15.74 3.38
N ILE A 132 -10.73 15.19 3.75
CA ILE A 132 -11.21 13.93 3.18
C ILE A 132 -11.37 14.07 1.66
N ARG A 133 -11.69 15.27 1.15
CA ARG A 133 -11.75 15.53 -0.30
C ARG A 133 -10.37 15.56 -0.93
N ILE A 134 -9.37 16.20 -0.30
CA ILE A 134 -8.01 16.30 -0.85
C ILE A 134 -7.30 14.94 -0.88
N SER A 135 -7.39 14.14 0.19
CA SER A 135 -6.75 12.82 0.25
C SER A 135 -7.38 11.84 -0.77
N LYS A 136 -8.71 11.87 -0.91
CA LYS A 136 -9.43 11.13 -1.96
C LYS A 136 -9.05 11.62 -3.36
N LEU A 137 -8.98 12.94 -3.58
CA LEU A 137 -8.57 13.52 -4.86
C LEU A 137 -7.17 13.03 -5.26
N ARG A 138 -6.21 13.03 -4.33
CA ARG A 138 -4.87 12.46 -4.54
C ARG A 138 -4.93 10.99 -4.96
N GLN A 139 -5.76 10.19 -4.29
CA GLN A 139 -5.94 8.77 -4.63
C GLN A 139 -6.56 8.60 -6.03
N TYR A 140 -7.54 9.44 -6.39
CA TYR A 140 -8.12 9.44 -7.73
C TYR A 140 -7.08 9.81 -8.79
N ILE A 141 -6.30 10.87 -8.58
CA ILE A 141 -5.22 11.29 -9.49
C ILE A 141 -4.20 10.17 -9.67
N GLY A 142 -3.77 9.53 -8.57
CA GLY A 142 -2.89 8.36 -8.63
C GLY A 142 -3.48 7.24 -9.48
N THR A 143 -4.75 6.90 -9.24
CA THR A 143 -5.47 5.86 -10.00
C THR A 143 -5.55 6.18 -11.49
N ILE A 144 -5.90 7.43 -11.85
CA ILE A 144 -5.97 7.88 -13.24
C ILE A 144 -4.59 7.78 -13.89
N ASN A 145 -3.53 8.19 -13.19
CA ASN A 145 -2.18 8.12 -13.74
C ASN A 145 -1.71 6.67 -13.99
N THR A 146 -2.02 5.75 -13.06
CA THR A 146 -1.79 4.31 -13.22
C THR A 146 -2.53 3.77 -14.45
N ARG A 147 -3.82 4.12 -14.63
CA ARG A 147 -4.61 3.72 -15.80
C ARG A 147 -4.08 4.30 -17.10
N ARG A 148 -3.64 5.56 -17.08
CA ARG A 148 -2.97 6.22 -18.21
C ARG A 148 -1.68 5.49 -18.57
N SER A 149 -0.85 5.14 -17.58
CA SER A 149 0.38 4.35 -17.81
C SER A 149 0.05 3.02 -18.48
N GLN A 150 -0.90 2.29 -17.91
CA GLN A 150 -1.40 1.03 -18.45
C GLN A 150 -1.85 1.17 -19.91
N PHE A 151 -2.63 2.21 -20.21
CA PHE A 151 -3.09 2.47 -21.57
C PHE A 151 -1.92 2.75 -22.53
N SER A 152 -0.95 3.58 -22.12
CA SER A 152 0.22 3.92 -22.94
C SER A 152 1.04 2.69 -23.36
N TYR A 153 1.34 1.79 -22.43
CA TYR A 153 2.07 0.55 -22.73
C TYR A 153 1.19 -0.43 -23.55
N SER A 154 -0.10 -0.55 -23.19
CA SER A 154 -1.04 -1.43 -23.90
C SER A 154 -1.21 -1.01 -25.37
N ARG A 155 -1.26 0.30 -25.62
CA ARG A 155 -1.32 0.89 -26.96
C ARG A 155 -0.08 0.52 -27.78
N GLY A 156 1.12 0.54 -27.16
CA GLY A 156 2.35 0.11 -27.80
C GLY A 156 2.27 -1.33 -28.31
N LEU A 157 1.85 -2.25 -27.44
CA LEU A 157 1.64 -3.66 -27.80
C LEU A 157 0.53 -3.82 -28.87
N ALA A 158 -0.59 -3.11 -28.70
CA ALA A 158 -1.70 -3.13 -29.64
C ALA A 158 -1.28 -2.67 -31.04
N ASN A 159 -0.44 -1.64 -31.16
CA ASN A 159 0.06 -1.18 -32.46
C ASN A 159 0.79 -2.30 -33.23
N TYR A 160 1.65 -3.07 -32.56
CA TYR A 160 2.33 -4.20 -33.19
C TYR A 160 1.35 -5.34 -33.54
N ALA A 161 0.38 -5.62 -32.66
CA ALA A 161 -0.67 -6.60 -32.94
C ALA A 161 -1.52 -6.20 -34.16
N ILE A 162 -1.91 -4.93 -34.27
CA ILE A 162 -2.68 -4.39 -35.40
C ILE A 162 -1.88 -4.51 -36.71
N ILE A 163 -0.61 -4.12 -36.71
CA ILE A 163 0.25 -4.23 -37.91
C ILE A 163 0.36 -5.69 -38.37
N TYR A 164 0.44 -6.64 -37.44
CA TYR A 164 0.47 -8.06 -37.75
C TYR A 164 -0.88 -8.54 -38.31
N LEU A 165 -1.99 -8.18 -37.66
CA LEU A 165 -3.35 -8.53 -38.10
C LEU A 165 -3.67 -7.98 -39.49
N GLN A 166 -3.23 -6.75 -39.80
CA GLN A 166 -3.43 -6.13 -41.11
C GLN A 166 -2.77 -6.93 -42.25
N LYS A 167 -1.66 -7.62 -41.96
CA LYS A 167 -0.90 -8.42 -42.93
C LYS A 167 -1.38 -9.88 -43.03
N GLY A 168 -2.29 -10.30 -42.15
CA GLY A 168 -2.78 -11.68 -42.09
C GLY A 168 -4.16 -11.88 -42.72
N SER A 169 -4.56 -13.15 -42.86
CA SER A 169 -5.88 -13.56 -43.36
C SER A 169 -7.06 -13.09 -42.48
N ILE A 170 -6.80 -12.77 -41.21
CA ILE A 170 -7.79 -12.22 -40.28
C ILE A 170 -8.28 -10.83 -40.72
N SER A 171 -7.49 -10.09 -41.52
CA SER A 171 -7.88 -8.80 -42.07
C SER A 171 -9.15 -8.89 -42.93
N GLU A 172 -9.28 -9.94 -43.74
CA GLU A 172 -10.45 -10.17 -44.61
C GLU A 172 -11.71 -10.44 -43.77
N LEU A 173 -11.60 -11.29 -42.75
CA LEU A 173 -12.68 -11.59 -41.81
C LEU A 173 -13.17 -10.34 -41.08
N ILE A 174 -12.25 -9.47 -40.64
CA ILE A 174 -12.60 -8.19 -39.99
C ILE A 174 -13.30 -7.24 -40.98
N GLN A 175 -12.87 -7.23 -42.24
CA GLN A 175 -13.55 -6.43 -43.28
C GLN A 175 -14.98 -6.93 -43.55
N GLU A 176 -15.21 -8.24 -43.55
CA GLU A 176 -16.56 -8.81 -43.67
C GLU A 176 -17.45 -8.40 -42.50
N ILE A 177 -16.97 -8.53 -41.26
CA ILE A 177 -17.69 -8.08 -40.06
C ILE A 177 -18.02 -6.59 -40.18
N ASN A 178 -17.05 -5.76 -40.55
CA ASN A 178 -17.26 -4.32 -40.71
C ASN A 178 -18.28 -4.00 -41.80
N LYS A 179 -18.29 -4.72 -42.93
CA LYS A 179 -19.33 -4.58 -43.97
C LYS A 179 -20.72 -4.91 -43.45
N VAL A 180 -20.88 -6.01 -42.70
CA VAL A 180 -22.17 -6.41 -42.12
C VAL A 180 -22.73 -5.33 -41.20
N PHE A 181 -21.88 -4.69 -40.39
CA PHE A 181 -22.28 -3.61 -39.49
C PHE A 181 -22.31 -2.21 -40.13
N GLY A 182 -22.08 -2.11 -41.45
CA GLY A 182 -22.02 -0.82 -42.16
C GLY A 182 -20.87 0.09 -41.70
N ASN A 183 -19.85 -0.48 -41.05
CA ASN A 183 -18.72 0.24 -40.48
C ASN A 183 -17.70 0.57 -41.58
N LYS A 184 -17.51 1.87 -41.86
CA LYS A 184 -16.52 2.37 -42.83
C LYS A 184 -15.10 2.48 -42.27
N TYR A 185 -14.92 2.20 -40.98
CA TYR A 185 -13.67 2.42 -40.26
C TYR A 185 -12.59 1.42 -40.69
N SER A 186 -11.39 1.93 -40.98
CA SER A 186 -10.23 1.10 -41.36
C SER A 186 -9.15 1.03 -40.27
N PHE A 187 -8.30 0.01 -40.34
CA PHE A 187 -7.12 -0.12 -39.46
C PHE A 187 -6.23 1.14 -39.45
N ILE A 188 -6.11 1.81 -40.60
CA ILE A 188 -5.28 3.00 -40.78
C ILE A 188 -5.87 4.19 -39.99
N GLU A 189 -7.18 4.39 -40.06
CA GLU A 189 -7.87 5.44 -39.30
C GLU A 189 -7.74 5.21 -37.79
N GLY A 190 -7.86 3.95 -37.34
CA GLY A 190 -7.64 3.60 -35.94
C GLY A 190 -6.22 3.83 -35.45
N ILE A 191 -5.19 3.46 -36.23
CA ILE A 191 -3.79 3.75 -35.91
C ILE A 191 -3.56 5.27 -35.86
N ASN A 192 -4.11 6.02 -36.82
CA ASN A 192 -3.98 7.49 -36.85
C ASN A 192 -4.63 8.13 -35.61
N PHE A 193 -5.80 7.65 -35.20
CA PHE A 193 -6.44 8.10 -33.95
C PHE A 193 -5.56 7.81 -32.72
N LEU A 194 -5.04 6.58 -32.60
CA LEU A 194 -4.14 6.21 -31.50
C LEU A 194 -2.87 7.05 -31.47
N ASN A 195 -2.30 7.37 -32.63
CA ASN A 195 -1.12 8.22 -32.73
C ASN A 195 -1.42 9.67 -32.35
N LYS A 196 -2.54 10.23 -32.82
CA LYS A 196 -2.97 11.60 -32.47
C LYS A 196 -3.23 11.76 -30.98
N SER A 197 -3.71 10.71 -30.30
CA SER A 197 -3.95 10.75 -28.85
C SER A 197 -2.68 10.77 -27.99
N ARG A 198 -1.50 10.44 -28.56
CA ARG A 198 -0.25 10.27 -27.81
C ARG A 198 0.17 11.52 -27.05
N GLU A 199 0.14 12.67 -27.71
CA GLU A 199 0.56 13.95 -27.14
C GLU A 199 -0.33 14.32 -25.94
N ALA A 200 -1.65 14.30 -26.13
CA ALA A 200 -2.62 14.56 -25.07
C ALA A 200 -2.47 13.61 -23.87
N ILE A 201 -2.16 12.33 -24.10
CA ILE A 201 -1.92 11.35 -23.03
C ILE A 201 -0.64 11.66 -22.26
N THR A 202 0.40 12.11 -22.96
CA THR A 202 1.66 12.54 -22.33
C THR A 202 1.46 13.81 -21.49
N ASP A 203 0.75 14.81 -22.03
CA ASP A 203 0.41 16.05 -21.32
C ASP A 203 -0.44 15.79 -20.07
N LEU A 204 -1.39 14.87 -20.19
CA LEU A 204 -2.18 14.40 -19.05
C LEU A 204 -1.27 13.74 -18.01
N GLY A 205 -0.29 12.94 -18.42
CA GLY A 205 0.71 12.35 -17.52
C GLY A 205 1.49 13.40 -16.74
N ILE A 206 2.07 14.38 -17.45
CA ILE A 206 2.81 15.50 -16.86
C ILE A 206 1.93 16.24 -15.83
N SER A 207 0.70 16.57 -16.22
CA SER A 207 -0.25 17.30 -15.39
C SER A 207 -0.63 16.51 -14.13
N LEU A 208 -0.87 15.20 -14.25
CA LEU A 208 -1.23 14.35 -13.11
C LEU A 208 -0.08 14.19 -12.12
N TYR A 209 1.17 14.02 -12.60
CA TYR A 209 2.34 13.99 -11.74
C TYR A 209 2.55 15.34 -11.02
N ALA A 210 2.50 16.46 -11.75
CA ALA A 210 2.64 17.78 -11.16
C ALA A 210 1.55 18.08 -10.11
N LEU A 211 0.29 17.76 -10.43
CA LEU A 211 -0.83 17.96 -9.50
C LEU A 211 -0.68 17.10 -8.24
N ARG A 212 -0.28 15.83 -8.38
CA ARG A 212 -0.04 14.94 -7.23
C ARG A 212 1.12 15.42 -6.35
N PHE A 213 2.19 15.93 -6.98
CA PHE A 213 3.30 16.57 -6.28
C PHE A 213 2.82 17.78 -5.47
N PHE A 214 2.12 18.72 -6.09
CA PHE A 214 1.62 19.92 -5.41
C PHE A 214 0.66 19.59 -4.27
N ILE A 215 -0.25 18.61 -4.43
CA ILE A 215 -1.13 18.18 -3.34
C ILE A 215 -0.33 17.65 -2.15
N ASN A 216 0.68 16.79 -2.39
CA ASN A 216 1.51 16.26 -1.31
C ASN A 216 2.37 17.35 -0.65
N LEU A 217 2.90 18.28 -1.45
CA LEU A 217 3.67 19.44 -0.99
C LEU A 217 2.83 20.38 -0.13
N THR A 218 1.63 20.77 -0.59
CA THR A 218 0.71 21.62 0.17
C THR A 218 0.32 20.97 1.49
N LEU A 219 0.00 19.68 1.48
CA LEU A 219 -0.30 18.96 2.72
C LEU A 219 0.92 18.90 3.65
N MET A 220 2.14 18.71 3.13
CA MET A 220 3.37 18.71 3.95
C MET A 220 3.63 20.09 4.58
N ILE A 221 3.59 21.16 3.77
CA ILE A 221 3.76 22.54 4.25
C ILE A 221 2.72 22.86 5.32
N LYS A 222 1.46 22.47 5.09
CA LYS A 222 0.38 22.65 6.05
C LYS A 222 0.73 22.04 7.42
N HIS A 223 1.11 20.76 7.47
CA HIS A 223 1.45 20.10 8.74
C HIS A 223 2.68 20.73 9.41
N ILE A 224 3.66 21.18 8.64
CA ILE A 224 4.81 21.92 9.17
C ILE A 224 4.35 23.24 9.81
N VAL A 225 3.44 23.98 9.18
CA VAL A 225 2.91 25.24 9.73
C VAL A 225 2.07 24.97 11.00
N GLU A 226 1.17 23.99 10.99
CA GLU A 226 0.36 23.62 12.15
C GLU A 226 1.26 23.22 13.34
N SER A 227 2.30 22.41 13.09
CA SER A 227 3.26 22.03 14.13
C SER A 227 4.14 23.17 14.62
N ALA A 228 4.38 24.21 13.81
CA ALA A 228 5.08 25.41 14.22
C ALA A 228 4.21 26.36 15.07
N MET A 229 2.89 26.27 14.92
CA MET A 229 1.92 27.01 15.74
C MET A 229 1.54 26.28 17.04
N SER A 230 1.87 24.99 17.17
CA SER A 230 1.55 24.16 18.33
C SER A 230 2.69 24.17 19.36
N ASP A 231 2.33 24.40 20.63
CA ASP A 231 3.26 24.26 21.75
C ASP A 231 3.51 22.81 22.16
N GLU A 232 2.87 21.83 21.52
CA GLU A 232 2.95 20.40 21.88
C GLU A 232 3.72 19.56 20.85
N LEU A 233 3.93 20.08 19.64
CA LEU A 233 4.60 19.36 18.55
C LEU A 233 5.98 19.95 18.22
N SER A 234 6.85 19.11 17.65
CA SER A 234 8.16 19.54 17.15
C SER A 234 8.14 19.64 15.63
N THR A 235 8.31 20.84 15.08
CA THR A 235 8.33 21.10 13.63
C THR A 235 9.35 20.25 12.89
N ARG A 236 10.53 20.05 13.48
CA ARG A 236 11.58 19.20 12.88
C ARG A 236 11.15 17.74 12.76
N LYS A 237 10.43 17.23 13.77
CA LYS A 237 9.91 15.86 13.75
C LYS A 237 8.78 15.70 12.75
N VAL A 238 7.85 16.65 12.72
CA VAL A 238 6.73 16.64 11.76
C VAL A 238 7.26 16.72 10.33
N LEU A 239 8.24 17.58 10.05
CA LEU A 239 8.94 17.61 8.76
C LEU A 239 9.54 16.25 8.41
N LYS A 240 10.28 15.63 9.34
CA LYS A 240 10.87 14.30 9.12
C LYS A 240 9.79 13.28 8.80
N GLN A 241 8.72 13.21 9.59
CA GLN A 241 7.62 12.26 9.39
C GLN A 241 6.90 12.46 8.05
N GLU A 242 6.69 13.72 7.64
CA GLU A 242 6.06 14.02 6.36
C GLU A 242 6.96 13.67 5.18
N MET A 243 8.28 13.85 5.31
CA MET A 243 9.27 13.37 4.35
C MET A 243 9.33 11.84 4.27
N GLU A 244 9.28 11.14 5.41
CA GLU A 244 9.21 9.67 5.45
C GLU A 244 7.91 9.15 4.80
N LYS A 245 6.79 9.88 5.00
CA LYS A 245 5.49 9.49 4.49
C LYS A 245 5.31 9.74 3.00
N ARG A 246 5.88 10.82 2.45
CA ARG A 246 5.56 11.31 1.10
C ARG A 246 6.78 11.61 0.23
N GLY A 247 7.98 11.68 0.81
CA GLY A 247 9.19 12.13 0.13
C GLY A 247 9.51 11.33 -1.12
N PHE A 248 9.46 9.99 -1.04
CA PHE A 248 9.69 9.12 -2.20
C PHE A 248 8.65 9.32 -3.31
N THR A 249 7.36 9.41 -2.96
CA THR A 249 6.29 9.69 -3.94
C THR A 249 6.44 11.07 -4.57
N MET A 250 6.76 12.10 -3.77
CA MET A 250 6.99 13.45 -4.25
C MET A 250 8.22 13.53 -5.17
N ALA A 251 9.31 12.84 -4.82
CA ALA A 251 10.50 12.76 -5.67
C ALA A 251 10.17 12.13 -7.03
N ASN A 252 9.45 11.00 -7.02
CA ASN A 252 8.96 10.35 -8.24
C ASN A 252 8.09 11.30 -9.07
N ASP A 253 7.13 11.99 -8.44
CA ASP A 253 6.20 12.89 -9.13
C ASP A 253 6.90 14.09 -9.76
N LEU A 254 7.81 14.70 -9.02
CA LEU A 254 8.59 15.84 -9.52
C LEU A 254 9.45 15.42 -10.71
N VAL A 255 10.17 14.30 -10.58
CA VAL A 255 11.03 13.78 -11.64
C VAL A 255 10.22 13.48 -12.90
N TRP A 256 9.14 12.71 -12.81
CA TRP A 256 8.35 12.37 -14.00
C TRP A 256 7.62 13.57 -14.62
N ALA A 257 7.22 14.57 -13.83
CA ALA A 257 6.68 15.82 -14.37
C ALA A 257 7.74 16.61 -15.14
N VAL A 258 8.93 16.81 -14.56
CA VAL A 258 10.04 17.55 -15.19
C VAL A 258 10.56 16.83 -16.42
N VAL A 259 10.80 15.53 -16.33
CA VAL A 259 11.30 14.71 -17.44
C VAL A 259 10.29 14.68 -18.57
N GLY A 260 9.00 14.53 -18.25
CA GLY A 260 7.95 14.61 -19.26
C GLY A 260 7.95 15.96 -19.97
N LEU A 261 8.09 17.08 -19.26
CA LEU A 261 8.20 18.41 -19.86
C LEU A 261 9.43 18.53 -20.77
N LEU A 262 10.62 18.14 -20.29
CA LEU A 262 11.87 18.24 -21.04
C LEU A 262 11.89 17.36 -22.30
N THR A 263 11.30 16.17 -22.22
CA THR A 263 11.30 15.20 -23.33
C THR A 263 10.17 15.40 -24.32
N THR A 264 9.04 15.99 -23.90
CA THR A 264 7.88 16.24 -24.78
C THR A 264 7.97 17.61 -25.45
N TYR A 265 8.43 18.62 -24.72
CA TYR A 265 8.61 19.99 -25.22
C TYR A 265 10.10 20.29 -25.43
N ASP A 266 10.83 19.31 -25.97
CA ASP A 266 12.27 19.36 -26.22
C ASP A 266 12.69 20.60 -27.02
N LYS A 267 11.91 20.98 -28.04
CA LYS A 267 12.16 22.20 -28.83
C LYS A 267 12.03 23.49 -28.02
N PHE A 268 11.08 23.56 -27.08
CA PHE A 268 10.91 24.72 -26.21
C PHE A 268 12.08 24.83 -25.21
N PHE A 269 12.50 23.70 -24.64
CA PHE A 269 13.62 23.63 -23.69
C PHE A 269 14.99 23.52 -24.36
N HIS A 270 15.07 23.56 -25.69
CA HIS A 270 16.30 23.44 -26.48
C HIS A 270 17.10 22.15 -26.16
N VAL A 271 16.38 21.07 -25.87
CA VAL A 271 16.96 19.73 -25.67
C VAL A 271 17.13 19.07 -27.04
N ALA A 272 18.32 18.53 -27.30
CA ALA A 272 18.58 17.82 -28.56
C ALA A 272 17.71 16.56 -28.66
N GLU A 273 17.10 16.32 -29.83
CA GLU A 273 16.25 15.14 -30.08
C GLU A 273 16.99 13.81 -29.76
N THR A 274 18.30 13.76 -30.02
CA THR A 274 19.16 12.60 -29.69
C THR A 274 19.39 12.39 -28.20
N ALA A 275 19.22 13.43 -27.38
CA ALA A 275 19.34 13.34 -25.92
C ALA A 275 18.06 12.81 -25.27
N VAL A 276 16.89 12.99 -25.90
CA VAL A 276 15.59 12.58 -25.33
C VAL A 276 15.54 11.10 -24.92
N PRO A 277 15.98 10.12 -25.75
CA PRO A 277 16.01 8.73 -25.33
C PRO A 277 16.98 8.46 -24.18
N LEU A 278 18.14 9.14 -24.16
CA LEU A 278 19.12 8.98 -23.09
C LEU A 278 18.61 9.52 -21.75
N ILE A 279 17.96 10.68 -21.78
CA ILE A 279 17.27 11.25 -20.62
C ILE A 279 16.21 10.26 -20.13
N THR A 280 15.35 9.76 -21.03
CA THR A 280 14.30 8.80 -20.68
C THR A 280 14.89 7.54 -20.01
N LEU A 281 15.97 6.98 -20.57
CA LEU A 281 16.62 5.80 -20.00
C LEU A 281 17.23 6.07 -18.61
N ALA A 282 17.88 7.22 -18.43
CA ALA A 282 18.43 7.62 -17.13
C ALA A 282 17.33 7.69 -16.06
N PHE A 283 16.16 8.21 -16.41
CA PHE A 283 15.04 8.34 -15.47
C PHE A 283 14.25 7.05 -15.26
N LEU A 284 14.19 6.15 -16.24
CA LEU A 284 13.74 4.77 -16.01
C LEU A 284 14.66 4.02 -15.04
N THR A 285 15.97 4.30 -15.08
CA THR A 285 16.93 3.74 -14.12
C THR A 285 16.78 4.39 -12.73
N PHE A 286 16.48 5.69 -12.69
CA PHE A 286 16.17 6.41 -11.46
C PHE A 286 14.99 5.77 -10.71
N ASP A 287 13.94 5.30 -11.39
CA ASP A 287 12.82 4.61 -10.74
C ASP A 287 13.27 3.39 -9.92
N THR A 288 14.14 2.55 -10.51
CA THR A 288 14.73 1.41 -9.80
C THR A 288 15.52 1.88 -8.58
N LEU A 289 16.35 2.91 -8.73
CA LEU A 289 17.16 3.44 -7.63
C LEU A 289 16.30 4.05 -6.52
N LEU A 290 15.21 4.73 -6.87
CA LEU A 290 14.28 5.32 -5.92
C LEU A 290 13.53 4.25 -5.12
N LEU A 291 13.09 3.17 -5.78
CA LEU A 291 12.48 2.01 -5.12
C LEU A 291 13.46 1.31 -4.18
N LEU A 292 14.72 1.13 -4.60
CA LEU A 292 15.77 0.56 -3.76
C LEU A 292 16.09 1.47 -2.57
N ALA A 293 16.16 2.79 -2.78
CA ALA A 293 16.37 3.75 -1.70
C ALA A 293 15.22 3.70 -0.69
N GLN A 294 13.97 3.59 -1.16
CA GLN A 294 12.81 3.43 -0.29
C GLN A 294 12.87 2.10 0.48
N TRP A 295 13.24 1.00 -0.18
CA TRP A 295 13.41 -0.29 0.47
C TRP A 295 14.51 -0.26 1.54
N ILE A 296 15.67 0.34 1.27
CA ILE A 296 16.76 0.50 2.26
C ILE A 296 16.29 1.33 3.45
N PHE A 297 15.55 2.41 3.19
CA PHE A 297 14.98 3.24 4.23
C PHE A 297 14.01 2.44 5.12
N GLU A 298 13.07 1.71 4.54
CA GLU A 298 12.13 0.88 5.29
C GLU A 298 12.82 -0.31 6.00
N ALA A 299 13.86 -0.89 5.40
CA ALA A 299 14.69 -1.92 6.02
C ALA A 299 15.42 -1.40 7.26
N SER A 300 15.91 -0.15 7.21
CA SER A 300 16.55 0.48 8.37
C SER A 300 15.57 0.69 9.53
N LEU A 301 14.30 1.02 9.22
CA LEU A 301 13.24 1.13 10.22
C LEU A 301 12.87 -0.23 10.82
N HIS A 302 12.75 -1.27 9.99
CA HIS A 302 12.54 -2.64 10.45
C HIS A 302 13.66 -3.10 11.37
N HIS A 303 14.92 -2.93 10.96
CA HIS A 303 16.08 -3.34 11.74
C HIS A 303 16.15 -2.61 13.09
N GLY A 304 15.89 -1.29 13.09
CA GLY A 304 15.84 -0.51 14.33
C GLY A 304 14.77 -1.01 15.31
N ARG A 305 13.58 -1.37 14.80
CA ARG A 305 12.50 -1.93 15.63
C ARG A 305 12.80 -3.34 16.14
N MET A 306 13.42 -4.17 15.30
CA MET A 306 13.85 -5.51 15.68
C MET A 306 14.84 -5.46 16.84
N LEU A 307 15.87 -4.61 16.73
CA LEU A 307 16.84 -4.40 17.81
C LEU A 307 16.17 -3.91 19.11
N GLU A 308 15.20 -3.01 18.98
CA GLU A 308 14.46 -2.49 20.14
C GLU A 308 13.64 -3.59 20.83
N LEU A 309 12.88 -4.39 20.09
CA LEU A 309 12.10 -5.49 20.65
C LEU A 309 13.00 -6.56 21.28
N GLN A 310 14.15 -6.86 20.66
CA GLN A 310 15.16 -7.76 21.22
C GLN A 310 15.76 -7.22 22.52
N GLU A 311 15.93 -5.91 22.64
CA GLU A 311 16.39 -5.27 23.88
C GLU A 311 15.32 -5.33 24.98
N GLN A 312 14.05 -5.03 24.64
CA GLN A 312 12.92 -5.17 25.56
C GLN A 312 12.79 -6.60 26.09
N LEU A 313 13.00 -7.61 25.24
CA LEU A 313 12.89 -9.03 25.61
C LEU A 313 13.85 -9.44 26.75
N LYS A 314 15.01 -8.77 26.88
CA LYS A 314 16.01 -9.08 27.91
C LYS A 314 15.57 -8.73 29.33
N GLU A 315 14.70 -7.72 29.46
CA GLU A 315 14.24 -7.20 30.76
C GLU A 315 12.75 -7.48 31.00
N ALA A 316 12.08 -8.08 30.02
CA ALA A 316 10.66 -8.35 30.06
C ALA A 316 10.29 -9.46 31.05
N THR A 317 9.13 -9.31 31.70
CA THR A 317 8.51 -10.38 32.48
C THR A 317 8.04 -11.52 31.57
N VAL A 318 7.81 -12.71 32.10
CA VAL A 318 7.30 -13.89 31.36
C VAL A 318 6.07 -13.56 30.46
N PRO A 319 5.00 -12.89 30.95
CA PRO A 319 3.87 -12.53 30.09
C PRO A 319 4.24 -11.46 29.04
N GLU A 320 5.13 -10.52 29.38
CA GLU A 320 5.60 -9.51 28.45
C GLU A 320 6.46 -10.11 27.33
N GLN A 321 7.30 -11.10 27.64
CA GLN A 321 8.11 -11.83 26.67
C GLN A 321 7.24 -12.54 25.63
N ALA A 322 6.14 -13.18 26.05
CA ALA A 322 5.22 -13.84 25.14
C ALA A 322 4.58 -12.85 24.15
N VAL A 323 4.19 -11.65 24.62
CA VAL A 323 3.65 -10.58 23.79
C VAL A 323 4.72 -10.02 22.84
N ILE A 324 5.92 -9.70 23.35
CA ILE A 324 7.03 -9.19 22.53
C ILE A 324 7.39 -10.19 21.43
N GLN A 325 7.43 -11.49 21.73
CA GLN A 325 7.72 -12.52 20.74
C GLN A 325 6.69 -12.54 19.61
N ARG A 326 5.40 -12.36 19.92
CA ARG A 326 4.36 -12.24 18.89
C ARG A 326 4.42 -10.92 18.13
N GLN A 327 4.82 -9.82 18.77
CA GLN A 327 5.08 -8.58 18.03
C GLN A 327 6.26 -8.74 17.07
N ILE A 328 7.33 -9.45 17.45
CA ILE A 328 8.44 -9.80 16.55
C ILE A 328 7.93 -10.61 15.34
N ASP A 329 7.04 -11.57 15.56
CA ASP A 329 6.40 -12.33 14.47
C ASP A 329 5.62 -11.41 13.52
N VAL A 330 4.78 -10.51 14.06
CA VAL A 330 4.03 -9.52 13.27
C VAL A 330 4.98 -8.65 12.45
N LEU A 331 6.04 -8.12 13.06
CA LEU A 331 7.04 -7.27 12.39
C LEU A 331 7.72 -7.98 11.23
N ASN A 332 8.10 -9.25 11.42
CA ASN A 332 8.75 -10.05 10.39
C ASN A 332 7.80 -10.40 9.25
N ASP A 333 6.57 -10.79 9.56
CA ASP A 333 5.55 -11.13 8.56
C ASP A 333 5.18 -9.90 7.71
N GLU A 334 5.02 -8.73 8.36
CA GLU A 334 4.75 -7.47 7.66
C GLU A 334 5.94 -7.02 6.78
N TRP A 335 7.16 -7.18 7.27
CA TRP A 335 8.38 -6.85 6.53
C TRP A 335 8.62 -7.77 5.34
N GLU A 336 8.37 -9.07 5.48
CA GLU A 336 8.47 -10.03 4.38
C GLU A 336 7.47 -9.68 3.28
N ALA A 337 6.21 -9.43 3.63
CA ALA A 337 5.21 -8.97 2.68
C ALA A 337 5.61 -7.65 2.00
N GLN A 338 6.15 -6.69 2.76
CA GLN A 338 6.61 -5.42 2.20
C GLN A 338 7.82 -5.59 1.26
N SER A 339 8.74 -6.48 1.60
CA SER A 339 9.90 -6.80 0.75
C SER A 339 9.46 -7.43 -0.57
N THR A 340 8.45 -8.31 -0.57
CA THR A 340 7.90 -8.86 -1.82
C THR A 340 7.23 -7.80 -2.71
N TYR A 341 6.60 -6.78 -2.11
CA TYR A 341 6.08 -5.62 -2.83
C TYR A 341 7.20 -4.82 -3.51
N PHE A 342 8.31 -4.57 -2.83
CA PHE A 342 9.45 -3.90 -3.46
C PHE A 342 10.07 -4.77 -4.55
N ALA A 343 10.25 -6.07 -4.31
CA ALA A 343 10.84 -6.99 -5.28
C ALA A 343 10.08 -7.00 -6.62
N ILE A 344 8.75 -7.09 -6.58
CA ILE A 344 7.94 -7.08 -7.82
C ILE A 344 7.97 -5.72 -8.53
N ASN A 345 7.97 -4.60 -7.79
CA ASN A 345 8.08 -3.26 -8.38
C ASN A 345 9.47 -3.02 -9.00
N VAL A 346 10.55 -3.39 -8.30
CA VAL A 346 11.93 -3.31 -8.79
C VAL A 346 12.12 -4.20 -10.02
N LEU A 347 11.54 -5.39 -10.03
CA LEU A 347 11.54 -6.26 -11.21
C LEU A 347 10.82 -5.59 -12.39
N GLY A 348 9.63 -5.02 -12.15
CA GLY A 348 8.88 -4.29 -13.16
C GLY A 348 9.64 -3.09 -13.74
N ALA A 349 10.27 -2.29 -12.87
CA ALA A 349 11.11 -1.15 -13.22
C ALA A 349 12.25 -1.56 -14.16
N ASN A 350 13.01 -2.57 -13.75
CA ASN A 350 14.15 -3.06 -14.51
C ASN A 350 13.74 -3.65 -15.85
N ILE A 351 12.64 -4.42 -15.92
CA ILE A 351 12.12 -4.93 -17.20
C ILE A 351 11.84 -3.78 -18.17
N ILE A 352 11.15 -2.71 -17.72
CA ILE A 352 10.86 -1.55 -18.57
C ILE A 352 12.16 -0.85 -19.00
N ALA A 353 13.06 -0.55 -18.06
CA ALA A 353 14.31 0.14 -18.35
C ALA A 353 15.19 -0.66 -19.34
N THR A 354 15.34 -1.96 -19.12
CA THR A 354 16.09 -2.85 -20.02
C THR A 354 15.43 -2.96 -21.38
N CYS A 355 14.10 -3.12 -21.45
CA CYS A 355 13.40 -3.18 -22.73
C CYS A 355 13.58 -1.89 -23.53
N PHE A 356 13.49 -0.73 -22.86
CA PHE A 356 13.73 0.56 -23.47
C PHE A 356 15.18 0.66 -23.98
N ALA A 357 16.18 0.31 -23.16
CA ALA A 357 17.58 0.31 -23.58
C ALA A 357 17.85 -0.58 -24.80
N VAL A 358 17.33 -1.81 -24.79
CA VAL A 358 17.48 -2.75 -25.91
C VAL A 358 16.77 -2.24 -27.16
N SER A 359 15.64 -1.54 -27.02
CA SER A 359 14.92 -0.94 -28.17
C SER A 359 15.72 0.14 -28.89
N LEU A 360 16.72 0.75 -28.25
CA LEU A 360 17.64 1.70 -28.89
C LEU A 360 18.63 1.00 -29.83
N LEU A 361 18.88 -0.30 -29.62
CA LEU A 361 19.83 -1.10 -30.40
C LEU A 361 19.13 -2.02 -31.41
N CYS A 362 17.89 -2.43 -31.14
CA CYS A 362 17.13 -3.35 -31.96
C CYS A 362 16.07 -2.65 -32.82
N THR A 363 16.13 -2.82 -34.15
CA THR A 363 15.17 -2.22 -35.09
C THR A 363 14.21 -3.23 -35.74
N GLY A 364 14.41 -4.53 -35.51
CA GLY A 364 13.60 -5.59 -36.11
C GLY A 364 12.15 -5.59 -35.60
N PRO A 365 11.12 -5.68 -36.47
CA PRO A 365 9.72 -5.60 -36.06
C PRO A 365 9.29 -6.65 -35.02
N LEU A 366 9.77 -7.89 -35.15
CA LEU A 366 9.50 -8.97 -34.17
C LEU A 366 10.20 -8.71 -32.84
N ALA A 367 11.43 -8.19 -32.87
CA ALA A 367 12.16 -7.82 -31.67
C ALA A 367 11.42 -6.70 -30.92
N LEU A 368 10.98 -5.66 -31.63
CA LEU A 368 10.21 -4.55 -31.05
C LEU A 368 8.86 -5.00 -30.48
N ALA A 369 8.15 -5.93 -31.13
CA ALA A 369 6.93 -6.51 -30.58
C ALA A 369 7.19 -7.30 -29.29
N GLY A 370 8.28 -8.07 -29.24
CA GLY A 370 8.73 -8.76 -28.02
C GLY A 370 9.06 -7.78 -26.89
N LEU A 371 9.82 -6.72 -27.18
CA LEU A 371 10.16 -5.68 -26.20
C LEU A 371 8.93 -4.92 -25.70
N ALA A 372 7.93 -4.68 -26.56
CA ALA A 372 6.66 -4.09 -26.17
C ALA A 372 5.87 -5.00 -25.22
N LEU A 373 5.85 -6.32 -25.47
CA LEU A 373 5.23 -7.30 -24.59
C LEU A 373 5.92 -7.34 -23.22
N PHE A 374 7.26 -7.39 -23.18
CA PHE A 374 8.00 -7.39 -21.91
C PHE A 374 7.84 -6.07 -21.16
N SER A 375 7.87 -4.93 -21.85
CA SER A 375 7.59 -3.62 -21.22
C SER A 375 6.18 -3.58 -20.62
N MET A 376 5.20 -4.20 -21.29
CA MET A 376 3.84 -4.35 -20.77
C MET A 376 3.79 -5.25 -19.55
N LEU A 377 4.57 -6.33 -19.52
CA LEU A 377 4.75 -7.18 -18.34
C LEU A 377 5.34 -6.39 -17.17
N GLY A 378 6.37 -5.58 -17.40
CA GLY A 378 6.94 -4.72 -16.37
C GLY A 378 5.92 -3.72 -15.81
N ASN A 379 5.13 -3.08 -16.67
CA ASN A 379 4.05 -2.19 -16.21
C ASN A 379 2.92 -2.94 -15.50
N ALA A 380 2.64 -4.19 -15.90
CA ALA A 380 1.66 -5.04 -15.24
C ALA A 380 2.09 -5.42 -13.82
N PHE A 381 3.38 -5.64 -13.58
CA PHE A 381 3.92 -5.84 -12.22
C PHE A 381 3.69 -4.63 -11.31
N TYR A 382 3.94 -3.41 -11.80
CA TYR A 382 3.58 -2.19 -11.04
C TYR A 382 2.11 -2.15 -10.65
N ASN A 383 1.23 -2.41 -11.63
CA ASN A 383 -0.21 -2.34 -11.46
C ASN A 383 -0.81 -3.46 -10.60
N THR A 384 -0.05 -4.52 -10.32
CA THR A 384 -0.52 -5.70 -9.57
C THR A 384 0.31 -5.97 -8.31
N SER A 385 1.19 -5.03 -7.95
CA SER A 385 2.10 -5.17 -6.81
C SER A 385 1.36 -5.27 -5.48
N GLU A 386 0.24 -4.57 -5.31
CA GLU A 386 -0.61 -4.66 -4.12
C GLU A 386 -1.37 -5.99 -4.05
N GLU A 387 -1.91 -6.49 -5.18
CA GLU A 387 -2.52 -7.82 -5.25
C GLU A 387 -1.49 -8.92 -4.95
N TYR A 388 -0.26 -8.77 -5.45
CA TYR A 388 0.84 -9.69 -5.14
C TYR A 388 1.21 -9.66 -3.66
N LYS A 389 1.34 -8.46 -3.07
CA LYS A 389 1.56 -8.29 -1.64
C LYS A 389 0.44 -8.93 -0.82
N LYS A 390 -0.82 -8.78 -1.23
CA LYS A 390 -1.98 -9.41 -0.57
C LYS A 390 -1.91 -10.93 -0.63
N TYR A 391 -1.55 -11.49 -1.77
CA TYR A 391 -1.29 -12.93 -1.92
C TYR A 391 -0.16 -13.38 -0.97
N GLN A 392 0.98 -12.68 -0.97
CA GLN A 392 2.13 -13.01 -0.12
C GLN A 392 1.78 -12.95 1.37
N LYS A 393 1.04 -11.93 1.83
CA LYS A 393 0.51 -11.89 3.21
C LYS A 393 -0.31 -13.11 3.57
N SER A 394 -1.13 -13.59 2.65
CA SER A 394 -1.97 -14.78 2.90
C SER A 394 -1.15 -16.06 2.93
N SER A 395 -0.13 -16.17 2.07
CA SER A 395 0.83 -17.28 2.09
C SER A 395 1.64 -17.31 3.38
N ILE A 396 2.11 -16.14 3.85
CA ILE A 396 2.81 -16.00 5.14
C ILE A 396 1.90 -16.43 6.29
N ALA A 397 0.63 -16.01 6.29
CA ALA A 397 -0.34 -16.42 7.30
C ALA A 397 -0.55 -17.95 7.35
N VAL A 398 -0.66 -18.63 6.20
CA VAL A 398 -0.73 -20.10 6.12
C VAL A 398 0.53 -20.73 6.74
N ARG A 399 1.71 -20.24 6.38
CA ARG A 399 2.99 -20.75 6.92
C ARG A 399 3.11 -20.51 8.43
N ARG A 400 2.68 -19.35 8.92
CA ARG A 400 2.64 -19.01 10.35
C ARG A 400 1.74 -19.98 11.11
N GLU A 401 0.57 -20.27 10.55
CA GLU A 401 -0.38 -21.17 11.17
C GLU A 401 0.09 -22.64 11.14
N LEU A 402 0.76 -23.08 10.07
CA LEU A 402 1.44 -24.38 10.04
C LEU A 402 2.51 -24.49 11.14
N ALA A 403 3.27 -23.42 11.40
CA ALA A 403 4.24 -23.38 12.48
C ALA A 403 3.57 -23.41 13.87
N ASN A 404 2.44 -22.73 14.04
CA ASN A 404 1.63 -22.81 15.27
C ASN A 404 1.10 -24.23 15.52
N GLY A 405 0.70 -24.95 14.45
CA GLY A 405 0.20 -26.33 14.52
C GLY A 405 1.21 -27.34 15.06
N ALA A 406 2.52 -27.04 14.99
CA ALA A 406 3.53 -27.87 15.64
C ALA A 406 3.42 -27.89 17.18
N ILE A 407 2.65 -26.95 17.76
CA ILE A 407 2.46 -26.77 19.21
C ILE A 407 0.97 -26.89 19.59
N LEU A 408 0.07 -26.28 18.81
CA LEU A 408 -1.36 -26.13 19.10
C LEU A 408 -2.25 -27.02 18.21
N ASP A 409 -1.85 -28.27 17.94
CA ASP A 409 -2.55 -29.18 17.02
C ASP A 409 -3.99 -29.54 17.49
N ASP A 410 -4.91 -28.58 17.37
CA ASP A 410 -6.30 -28.62 17.83
C ASP A 410 -7.28 -28.42 16.66
N GLU A 411 -8.57 -28.64 16.93
CA GLU A 411 -9.63 -28.48 15.91
C GLU A 411 -9.68 -27.05 15.35
N HIS A 412 -9.37 -26.05 16.18
CA HIS A 412 -9.32 -24.65 15.77
C HIS A 412 -8.18 -24.40 14.77
N HIS A 413 -6.99 -24.96 15.01
CA HIS A 413 -5.84 -24.94 14.10
C HIS A 413 -6.21 -25.49 12.73
N HIS A 414 -6.83 -26.68 12.67
CA HIS A 414 -7.23 -27.28 11.40
C HIS A 414 -8.30 -26.46 10.65
N GLN A 415 -9.28 -25.91 11.37
CA GLN A 415 -10.32 -25.06 10.76
C GLN A 415 -9.74 -23.74 10.24
N LEU A 416 -8.87 -23.09 11.04
CA LEU A 416 -8.19 -21.85 10.66
C LEU A 416 -7.28 -22.08 9.45
N LEU A 417 -6.49 -23.15 9.46
CA LEU A 417 -5.60 -23.50 8.35
C LEU A 417 -6.37 -23.75 7.05
N ARG A 418 -7.54 -24.41 7.11
CA ARG A 418 -8.42 -24.58 5.94
C ARG A 418 -8.89 -23.23 5.40
N ARG A 419 -9.39 -22.35 6.27
CA ARG A 419 -9.84 -20.99 5.89
C ARG A 419 -8.70 -20.17 5.28
N LEU A 420 -7.51 -20.20 5.89
CA LEU A 420 -6.33 -19.48 5.39
C LEU A 420 -5.89 -19.98 4.02
N ASN A 421 -5.91 -21.29 3.78
CA ASN A 421 -5.60 -21.88 2.47
C ASN A 421 -6.61 -21.44 1.39
N GLU A 422 -7.90 -21.41 1.71
CA GLU A 422 -8.94 -20.91 0.79
C GLU A 422 -8.72 -19.43 0.44
N VAL A 423 -8.42 -18.59 1.43
CA VAL A 423 -8.10 -17.17 1.24
C VAL A 423 -6.83 -16.99 0.41
N CYS A 424 -5.79 -17.78 0.69
CA CYS A 424 -4.53 -17.76 -0.05
C CYS A 424 -4.74 -18.12 -1.53
N ASN A 425 -5.45 -19.23 -1.80
CA ASN A 425 -5.78 -19.67 -3.16
C ASN A 425 -6.61 -18.61 -3.92
N ARG A 426 -7.58 -17.98 -3.25
CA ARG A 426 -8.35 -16.89 -3.83
C ARG A 426 -7.46 -15.72 -4.21
N ASN A 427 -6.60 -15.25 -3.30
CA ASN A 427 -5.71 -14.12 -3.55
C ASN A 427 -4.66 -14.44 -4.62
N TYR A 428 -4.15 -15.67 -4.68
CA TYR A 428 -3.29 -16.16 -5.76
C TYR A 428 -3.99 -16.08 -7.12
N CYS A 429 -5.22 -16.59 -7.22
CA CYS A 429 -6.01 -16.50 -8.44
C CYS A 429 -6.32 -15.06 -8.83
N GLU A 430 -6.63 -14.18 -7.87
CA GLU A 430 -6.86 -12.75 -8.14
C GLU A 430 -5.61 -12.06 -8.68
N PHE A 431 -4.44 -12.33 -8.11
CA PHE A 431 -3.16 -11.82 -8.60
C PHE A 431 -2.92 -12.25 -10.05
N TRP A 432 -2.98 -13.55 -10.38
CA TRP A 432 -2.71 -14.02 -11.74
C TRP A 432 -3.73 -13.53 -12.77
N LYS A 433 -5.02 -13.47 -12.41
CA LYS A 433 -6.06 -12.89 -13.27
C LYS A 433 -5.80 -11.39 -13.49
N GLY A 434 -5.43 -10.67 -12.44
CA GLY A 434 -5.05 -9.27 -12.50
C GLY A 434 -3.84 -9.05 -13.40
N LEU A 435 -2.79 -9.85 -13.23
CA LEU A 435 -1.56 -9.77 -14.01
C LEU A 435 -1.83 -10.05 -15.49
N ALA A 436 -2.49 -11.17 -15.81
CA ALA A 436 -2.82 -11.53 -17.19
C ALA A 436 -3.67 -10.45 -17.88
N PHE A 437 -4.68 -9.92 -17.18
CA PHE A 437 -5.50 -8.83 -17.71
C PHE A 437 -4.69 -7.55 -17.93
N ASN A 438 -3.78 -7.22 -17.01
CA ASN A 438 -2.90 -6.07 -17.16
C ASN A 438 -1.92 -6.27 -18.32
N VAL A 439 -1.37 -7.47 -18.55
CA VAL A 439 -0.40 -7.72 -19.65
C VAL A 439 -1.06 -7.64 -21.03
N GLY A 440 -2.19 -8.32 -21.24
CA GLY A 440 -2.76 -8.49 -22.58
C GLY A 440 -4.16 -7.93 -22.77
N GLY A 441 -4.98 -7.88 -21.71
CA GLY A 441 -6.41 -7.60 -21.81
C GLY A 441 -6.71 -6.22 -22.39
N VAL A 442 -6.02 -5.18 -21.93
CA VAL A 442 -6.24 -3.81 -22.44
C VAL A 442 -5.71 -3.66 -23.87
N ALA A 443 -4.55 -4.26 -24.19
CA ALA A 443 -4.00 -4.25 -25.55
C ALA A 443 -4.94 -4.96 -26.53
N PHE A 444 -5.56 -6.07 -26.11
CA PHE A 444 -6.58 -6.77 -26.89
C PHE A 444 -7.81 -5.89 -27.14
N ILE A 445 -8.32 -5.20 -26.12
CA ILE A 445 -9.47 -4.29 -26.27
C ILE A 445 -9.14 -3.14 -27.23
N ILE A 446 -7.95 -2.53 -27.12
CA ILE A 446 -7.49 -1.48 -28.05
C ILE A 446 -7.40 -2.03 -29.48
N THR A 447 -6.84 -3.22 -29.64
CA THR A 447 -6.72 -3.89 -30.94
C THR A 447 -8.10 -4.17 -31.56
N ALA A 448 -9.03 -4.69 -30.75
CA ALA A 448 -10.41 -4.91 -31.17
C ALA A 448 -11.12 -3.60 -31.55
N ALA A 449 -10.89 -2.51 -30.80
CA ALA A 449 -11.50 -1.21 -31.08
C ALA A 449 -11.01 -0.59 -32.40
N VAL A 450 -9.72 -0.75 -32.70
CA VAL A 450 -9.15 -0.32 -33.98
C VAL A 450 -9.63 -1.20 -35.14
N ALA A 451 -9.76 -2.51 -34.91
CA ALA A 451 -10.27 -3.44 -35.91
C ALA A 451 -11.76 -3.19 -36.23
N SER A 452 -12.59 -3.03 -35.19
CA SER A 452 -14.04 -2.90 -35.31
C SER A 452 -14.64 -2.35 -34.01
N TRP A 453 -15.14 -1.11 -34.03
CA TRP A 453 -15.73 -0.49 -32.84
C TRP A 453 -16.95 -1.25 -32.27
N PRO A 454 -17.84 -1.90 -33.06
CA PRO A 454 -18.93 -2.70 -32.50
C PRO A 454 -18.44 -3.92 -31.72
N VAL A 455 -17.38 -4.58 -32.22
CA VAL A 455 -16.75 -5.72 -31.52
C VAL A 455 -16.18 -5.25 -30.19
N ALA A 456 -15.50 -4.10 -30.16
CA ALA A 456 -14.98 -3.55 -28.91
C ALA A 456 -16.07 -3.15 -27.92
N VAL A 457 -17.19 -2.58 -28.39
CA VAL A 457 -18.34 -2.29 -27.51
C VAL A 457 -18.90 -3.57 -26.93
N GLY A 458 -19.10 -4.62 -27.74
CA GLY A 458 -19.55 -5.93 -27.27
C GLY A 458 -18.61 -6.53 -26.21
N LEU A 459 -17.31 -6.55 -26.47
CA LEU A 459 -16.30 -7.03 -25.52
C LEU A 459 -16.28 -6.20 -24.23
N THR A 460 -16.42 -4.89 -24.34
CA THR A 460 -16.46 -3.97 -23.18
C THR A 460 -17.71 -4.21 -22.33
N LEU A 461 -18.86 -4.44 -22.95
CA LEU A 461 -20.10 -4.79 -22.24
C LEU A 461 -19.99 -6.14 -21.53
N ILE A 462 -19.43 -7.17 -22.20
CA ILE A 462 -19.18 -8.48 -21.58
C ILE A 462 -18.23 -8.34 -20.38
N TYR A 463 -17.14 -7.59 -20.54
CA TYR A 463 -16.21 -7.33 -19.45
C TYR A 463 -16.85 -6.54 -18.30
N GLY A 464 -17.67 -5.54 -18.62
CA GLY A 464 -18.43 -4.76 -17.66
C GLY A 464 -19.40 -5.64 -16.86
N ALA A 465 -20.16 -6.49 -17.54
CA ALA A 465 -21.05 -7.46 -16.91
C ALA A 465 -20.29 -8.45 -16.02
N TYR A 466 -19.16 -8.97 -16.48
CA TYR A 466 -18.28 -9.82 -15.68
C TYR A 466 -17.78 -9.11 -14.41
N ARG A 467 -17.32 -7.85 -14.54
CA ARG A 467 -16.85 -7.04 -13.41
C ARG A 467 -17.95 -6.73 -12.41
N LEU A 468 -19.15 -6.40 -12.90
CA LEU A 468 -20.32 -6.16 -12.06
C LEU A 468 -20.74 -7.42 -11.32
N ASN A 469 -20.78 -8.58 -12.00
CA ASN A 469 -21.06 -9.86 -11.36
C ASN A 469 -20.01 -10.20 -10.30
N ASN A 470 -18.73 -9.99 -10.58
CA ASN A 470 -17.66 -10.23 -9.61
C ASN A 470 -17.76 -9.29 -8.40
N ALA A 471 -18.07 -8.00 -8.61
CA ALA A 471 -18.29 -7.04 -7.53
C ALA A 471 -19.51 -7.43 -6.67
N TYR A 472 -20.60 -7.86 -7.31
CA TYR A 472 -21.80 -8.34 -6.64
C TYR A 472 -21.51 -9.60 -5.78
N GLN A 473 -20.80 -10.58 -6.34
CA GLN A 473 -20.37 -11.78 -5.61
C GLN A 473 -19.48 -11.44 -4.40
N LYS A 474 -18.52 -10.51 -4.57
CA LYS A 474 -17.70 -10.00 -3.47
C LYS A 474 -18.53 -9.35 -2.38
N GLN A 475 -19.53 -8.55 -2.75
CA GLN A 475 -20.42 -7.91 -1.79
C GLN A 475 -21.32 -8.92 -1.05
N LEU A 476 -21.79 -9.96 -1.72
CA LEU A 476 -22.52 -11.08 -1.10
C LEU A 476 -21.68 -11.90 -0.14
N HIS A 477 -20.38 -12.05 -0.42
CA HIS A 477 -19.43 -12.80 0.40
C HIS A 477 -18.54 -11.90 1.28
N ASN A 478 -18.95 -10.65 1.54
CA ASN A 478 -18.29 -9.78 2.49
C ASN A 478 -18.56 -10.30 3.92
N GLN A 479 -17.90 -11.40 4.27
CA GLN A 479 -17.38 -11.50 5.63
C GLN A 479 -16.32 -10.41 5.72
N GLU A 480 -16.50 -9.45 6.63
CA GLU A 480 -15.41 -8.58 7.05
C GLU A 480 -14.16 -9.46 7.22
N GLU A 481 -13.02 -9.05 6.68
CA GLU A 481 -11.74 -9.74 6.91
C GLU A 481 -11.51 -9.73 8.43
N GLU A 482 -12.05 -10.75 9.13
CA GLU A 482 -11.82 -10.95 10.55
C GLU A 482 -10.30 -11.03 10.72
N PRO A 483 -9.73 -10.34 11.70
CA PRO A 483 -8.30 -10.37 11.91
C PRO A 483 -7.89 -11.83 12.09
N GLN A 484 -6.92 -12.27 11.28
CA GLN A 484 -6.51 -13.66 11.24
C GLN A 484 -5.90 -14.04 12.58
N ASP A 485 -6.46 -15.07 13.22
CA ASP A 485 -6.10 -15.54 14.56
C ASP A 485 -4.78 -16.35 14.56
N ILE A 486 -3.76 -15.81 13.90
CA ILE A 486 -2.46 -16.47 13.66
C ILE A 486 -1.39 -16.07 14.68
N TYR A 487 -1.65 -15.06 15.51
CA TYR A 487 -0.73 -14.56 16.54
C TYR A 487 -1.15 -14.97 17.96
N ARG A 488 -1.66 -16.21 18.10
CA ARG A 488 -2.06 -16.81 19.38
C ARG A 488 -0.87 -16.95 20.32
N LEU A 489 -1.00 -16.62 21.60
CA LEU A 489 0.04 -16.82 22.59
C LEU A 489 0.24 -18.32 22.82
N LEU A 490 1.50 -18.75 22.76
CA LEU A 490 1.90 -20.13 23.02
C LEU A 490 2.34 -20.20 24.49
N ASN A 491 1.84 -21.16 25.26
CA ASN A 491 2.23 -21.33 26.65
C ASN A 491 3.75 -21.62 26.75
N LEU A 492 4.46 -20.81 27.54
CA LEU A 492 5.92 -20.86 27.68
C LEU A 492 6.46 -22.20 28.22
N GLU A 493 5.65 -23.00 28.91
CA GLU A 493 6.04 -24.35 29.36
C GLU A 493 6.29 -25.33 28.19
N GLN A 494 5.76 -25.07 27.00
CA GLN A 494 5.92 -25.91 25.81
C GLN A 494 7.01 -25.39 24.83
N SER A 495 7.54 -24.18 25.06
CA SER A 495 8.50 -23.50 24.16
C SER A 495 9.97 -23.87 24.36
N ASN A 496 10.31 -24.78 25.27
CA ASN A 496 11.69 -25.21 25.56
C ASN A 496 12.33 -26.12 24.49
N LYS A 497 11.92 -26.02 23.22
CA LYS A 497 12.65 -26.61 22.08
C LYS A 497 13.32 -25.51 21.27
N PRO A 498 14.59 -25.67 20.89
CA PRO A 498 15.35 -24.63 20.22
C PRO A 498 14.72 -24.30 18.87
N PHE A 499 14.52 -23.01 18.62
CA PHE A 499 14.13 -22.47 17.32
C PHE A 499 15.19 -22.83 16.28
N LEU A 500 14.75 -23.36 15.14
CA LEU A 500 15.56 -23.45 13.93
C LEU A 500 15.81 -22.03 13.41
N GLU A 501 17.08 -21.64 13.38
CA GLU A 501 17.56 -20.52 12.57
C GLU A 501 17.25 -20.83 11.10
N PHE A 502 16.39 -20.03 10.47
CA PHE A 502 16.25 -20.05 9.02
C PHE A 502 17.37 -19.19 8.43
N ALA A 503 18.34 -19.85 7.81
CA ALA A 503 19.35 -19.22 6.98
C ALA A 503 18.71 -18.66 5.68
N PHE A 504 19.29 -17.54 5.24
CA PHE A 504 18.98 -16.68 4.09
C PHE A 504 18.41 -17.32 2.82
#